data_AF-A0A060ZEA2-F1
#
_entry.id   AF-A0A060ZEA2-F1
#
_cell.length_a   1.000
_cell.length_b   1.000
_cell.length_c   1.000
_cell.angle_alpha   90.00
_cell.angle_beta   90.00
_cell.angle_gamma   90.00
#
_symmetry.space_group_name_H-M   'P 1'
#
loop_
_entity.id
_entity.type
_entity.pdbx_description
1 polymer ?
#
loop_
_entity_poly.entity_id
_entity_poly.type
_entity_poly.pdbx_seq_one_letter_code
_entity_poly.pdbx_strand_id
1 'polypeptide(L)'
;EMVAVGLCNIVGGFFQCHVVAASPPRTLLQDSTGGKTQVVGMISSVLVLIFILQLGTLFEELPKAVLACIVLVNLRGLFMQFKDIPELWKSNKFDLLVWLVTLVCTILLNLDLGLAASIGFSMLTVIFRTQLPRYSILGHVPGTELYLDTDTYEEAKEIPGITIFRSSTTMYYTNAQLYLDALQEKVV
;
A
#
# COMPACT_ATOMS: atom_id res chain seq x y z
N GLU A 1 -13.70 -12.56 -3.65
CA GLU A 1 -13.51 -11.72 -4.86
C GLU A 1 -12.62 -12.38 -5.92
N MET A 2 -11.42 -12.88 -5.59
CA MET A 2 -10.54 -13.52 -6.58
C MET A 2 -11.21 -14.64 -7.39
N VAL A 3 -11.97 -15.52 -6.74
CA VAL A 3 -12.72 -16.60 -7.43
C VAL A 3 -13.74 -16.03 -8.42
N ALA A 4 -14.46 -14.96 -8.04
CA ALA A 4 -15.45 -14.33 -8.91
C ALA A 4 -14.79 -13.66 -10.11
N VAL A 5 -13.71 -12.89 -9.90
CA VAL A 5 -12.94 -12.26 -11.00
C VAL A 5 -12.32 -13.32 -11.91
N GLY A 6 -11.84 -14.43 -11.36
CA GLY A 6 -11.33 -15.58 -12.11
C GLY A 6 -12.41 -16.19 -12.99
N LEU A 7 -13.59 -16.48 -12.43
CA LEU A 7 -14.73 -17.00 -13.19
C LEU A 7 -15.20 -16.02 -14.29
N CYS A 8 -15.28 -14.71 -13.99
CA CYS A 8 -15.62 -13.69 -14.98
C CYS A 8 -14.64 -13.67 -16.16
N ASN A 9 -13.33 -13.78 -15.90
CA ASN A 9 -12.31 -13.81 -16.94
C ASN A 9 -12.29 -15.14 -17.72
N ILE A 10 -12.55 -16.28 -17.08
CA ILE A 10 -12.70 -17.57 -17.76
C ILE A 10 -13.88 -17.53 -18.73
N VAL A 11 -15.06 -17.11 -18.24
CA VAL A 11 -16.26 -17.00 -19.07
C VAL A 11 -16.02 -15.96 -20.18
N GLY A 12 -15.50 -14.78 -19.86
CA GLY A 12 -15.19 -13.73 -20.84
C GLY A 12 -14.17 -14.16 -21.90
N GLY A 13 -13.22 -15.01 -21.55
CA GLY A 13 -12.23 -15.57 -22.48
C GLY A 13 -12.87 -16.35 -23.65
N PHE A 14 -13.98 -17.06 -23.40
CA PHE A 14 -14.73 -17.74 -24.46
C PHE A 14 -15.42 -16.78 -25.44
N PHE A 15 -15.60 -15.51 -25.05
CA PHE A 15 -16.22 -14.46 -25.85
C PHE A 15 -15.20 -13.43 -26.37
N GLN A 16 -13.91 -13.79 -26.41
CA GLN A 16 -12.81 -12.90 -26.85
C GLN A 16 -12.73 -11.57 -26.06
N CYS A 17 -13.15 -11.57 -24.78
CA CYS A 17 -13.00 -10.40 -23.92
C CYS A 17 -11.55 -10.22 -23.46
N HIS A 18 -11.13 -8.97 -23.31
CA HIS A 18 -9.89 -8.63 -22.60
C HIS A 18 -10.04 -8.89 -21.09
N VAL A 19 -8.92 -8.95 -20.39
CA VAL A 19 -8.88 -9.15 -18.94
C VAL A 19 -9.68 -8.04 -18.24
N VAL A 20 -10.68 -8.44 -17.47
CA VAL A 20 -11.56 -7.55 -16.72
C VAL A 20 -11.06 -7.44 -15.29
N ALA A 21 -11.00 -6.19 -14.80
CA ALA A 21 -10.71 -5.85 -13.42
C ALA A 21 -11.76 -4.85 -12.89
N ALA A 22 -11.74 -4.60 -11.58
CA ALA A 22 -12.57 -3.56 -10.98
C ALA A 22 -12.18 -2.18 -11.55
N SER A 23 -13.17 -1.33 -11.80
CA SER A 23 -12.97 0.02 -12.35
C SER A 23 -13.33 1.08 -11.29
N PRO A 24 -12.36 1.61 -10.53
CA PRO A 24 -12.62 2.57 -9.47
C PRO A 24 -13.46 3.79 -9.90
N PRO A 25 -13.22 4.42 -11.07
CA PRO A 25 -14.05 5.56 -11.51
C PRO A 25 -15.53 5.21 -11.66
N ARG A 26 -15.84 4.00 -12.15
CA ARG A 26 -17.22 3.55 -12.36
C ARG A 26 -17.91 3.24 -11.03
N THR A 27 -17.21 2.61 -10.11
CA THR A 27 -17.72 2.32 -8.76
C THR A 27 -17.97 3.61 -7.97
N LEU A 28 -17.06 4.58 -8.05
CA LEU A 28 -17.22 5.88 -7.39
C LEU A 28 -18.42 6.67 -7.95
N LEU A 29 -18.62 6.64 -9.27
CA LEU A 29 -19.80 7.26 -9.90
C LEU A 29 -21.10 6.57 -9.47
N GLN A 30 -21.11 5.24 -9.43
CA GLN A 30 -22.26 4.47 -8.96
C GLN A 30 -22.59 4.80 -7.50
N ASP A 31 -21.59 4.86 -6.63
CA ASP A 31 -21.75 5.20 -5.21
C ASP A 31 -22.26 6.63 -5.04
N SER A 32 -21.67 7.59 -5.77
CA SER A 32 -22.09 9.00 -5.77
C SER A 32 -23.53 9.21 -6.28
N THR A 33 -24.02 8.32 -7.14
CA THR A 33 -25.40 8.34 -7.66
C THR A 33 -26.38 7.58 -6.73
N GLY A 34 -25.90 7.05 -5.60
CA GLY A 34 -26.71 6.33 -4.61
C GLY A 34 -26.98 4.86 -4.95
N GLY A 35 -26.19 4.26 -5.84
CA GLY A 35 -26.33 2.86 -6.25
C GLY A 35 -25.81 1.88 -5.18
N LYS A 36 -26.72 1.28 -4.41
CA LYS A 36 -26.38 0.41 -3.26
C LYS A 36 -26.36 -1.11 -3.55
N THR A 37 -26.79 -1.54 -4.74
CA THR A 37 -26.98 -2.96 -5.07
C THR A 37 -26.27 -3.35 -6.37
N GLN A 38 -25.93 -4.64 -6.51
CA GLN A 38 -25.32 -5.19 -7.74
C GLN A 38 -26.26 -5.18 -8.96
N VAL A 39 -27.57 -4.96 -8.73
CA VAL A 39 -28.58 -4.80 -9.79
C VAL A 39 -28.23 -3.61 -10.69
N VAL A 40 -27.61 -2.56 -10.14
CA VAL A 40 -27.17 -1.39 -10.94
C VAL A 40 -26.13 -1.80 -11.99
N GLY A 41 -25.19 -2.69 -11.63
CA GLY A 41 -24.19 -3.23 -12.55
C GLY A 41 -24.82 -4.08 -13.64
N MET A 42 -25.81 -4.91 -13.29
CA MET A 42 -26.55 -5.76 -14.24
C MET A 42 -27.36 -4.91 -15.24
N ILE A 43 -28.08 -3.89 -14.78
CA ILE A 43 -28.81 -2.98 -15.66
C ILE A 43 -27.84 -2.25 -16.59
N SER A 44 -26.70 -1.79 -16.05
CA SER A 44 -25.68 -1.10 -16.83
C SER A 44 -25.09 -1.97 -17.93
N SER A 45 -24.82 -3.25 -17.68
CA SER A 45 -24.26 -4.16 -18.69
C SER A 45 -25.26 -4.47 -19.80
N VAL A 46 -26.53 -4.69 -19.46
CA VAL A 46 -27.62 -4.90 -20.44
C VAL A 46 -27.80 -3.65 -21.32
N LEU A 47 -27.80 -2.46 -20.72
CA LEU A 47 -27.87 -1.21 -21.49
C LEU A 47 -26.68 -1.09 -22.45
N VAL A 48 -25.45 -1.27 -21.97
CA VAL A 48 -24.25 -1.21 -22.83
C VAL A 48 -24.35 -2.21 -23.99
N LEU A 49 -24.85 -3.43 -23.76
CA LEU A 49 -25.07 -4.41 -24.82
C LEU A 49 -26.06 -3.90 -25.87
N ILE A 50 -27.19 -3.33 -25.46
CA ILE A 50 -28.20 -2.75 -26.38
C ILE A 50 -27.59 -1.59 -27.17
N PHE A 51 -26.86 -0.69 -26.51
CA PHE A 51 -26.19 0.45 -27.15
C PHE A 51 -25.21 -0.01 -28.23
N ILE A 52 -24.39 -1.03 -27.95
CA ILE A 52 -23.42 -1.55 -28.93
C ILE A 52 -24.14 -2.17 -30.14
N LEU A 53 -25.20 -2.95 -29.93
CA LEU A 53 -25.92 -3.63 -31.02
C LEU A 53 -26.72 -2.68 -31.91
N GLN A 54 -27.35 -1.64 -31.34
CA GLN A 54 -28.25 -0.76 -32.08
C GLN A 54 -27.59 0.54 -32.55
N LEU A 55 -26.69 1.11 -31.74
CA LEU A 55 -26.08 2.42 -31.96
C LEU A 55 -24.60 2.34 -32.33
N GLY A 56 -24.04 1.13 -32.49
CA GLY A 56 -22.61 0.94 -32.78
C GLY A 56 -22.11 1.74 -34.00
N THR A 57 -22.91 1.82 -35.07
CA THR A 57 -22.57 2.56 -36.29
C THR A 57 -22.50 4.08 -36.09
N LEU A 58 -23.23 4.63 -35.12
CA LEU A 58 -23.19 6.06 -34.81
C LEU A 58 -21.87 6.48 -34.14
N PHE A 59 -21.20 5.55 -33.47
CA PHE A 59 -19.92 5.81 -32.78
C PHE A 59 -18.69 5.61 -33.68
N GLU A 60 -18.87 5.17 -34.93
CA GLU A 60 -17.75 4.94 -35.85
C GLU A 60 -17.04 6.24 -36.23
N GLU A 61 -17.78 7.34 -36.34
CA GLU A 61 -17.24 8.67 -36.66
C GLU A 61 -16.64 9.39 -35.43
N LEU A 62 -16.61 8.76 -34.25
CA LEU A 62 -16.19 9.44 -33.02
C LEU A 62 -14.69 9.79 -33.07
N PRO A 63 -14.31 11.09 -32.94
CA PRO A 63 -12.92 11.47 -33.02
C PRO A 63 -12.11 10.90 -31.85
N LYS A 64 -10.94 10.29 -32.16
CA LYS A 64 -10.00 9.76 -31.16
C LYS A 64 -9.58 10.81 -30.11
N ALA A 65 -9.60 12.09 -30.48
CA ALA A 65 -9.31 13.19 -29.57
C ALA A 65 -10.29 13.26 -28.38
N VAL A 66 -11.59 13.03 -28.63
CA VAL A 66 -12.60 13.04 -27.56
C VAL A 66 -12.35 11.88 -26.59
N LEU A 67 -11.99 10.70 -27.12
CA LEU A 67 -11.69 9.53 -26.31
C LEU A 67 -10.43 9.75 -25.45
N ALA A 68 -9.38 10.36 -26.01
CA ALA A 68 -8.17 10.72 -25.27
C ALA A 68 -8.46 11.72 -24.13
N CYS A 69 -9.31 12.73 -24.37
CA CYS A 69 -9.73 13.67 -23.34
C CYS A 69 -10.47 12.96 -22.19
N ILE A 70 -11.36 12.01 -22.49
CA ILE A 70 -12.06 11.23 -21.46
C ILE A 70 -11.06 10.43 -20.61
N VAL A 71 -10.05 9.81 -21.23
CA VAL A 71 -9.00 9.08 -20.51
C VAL A 71 -8.20 10.04 -19.60
N LEU A 72 -7.78 11.20 -20.10
CA LEU A 72 -7.04 12.19 -19.30
C LEU A 72 -7.85 12.70 -18.09
N VAL A 73 -9.14 12.96 -18.26
CA VAL A 73 -10.01 13.39 -17.15
C VAL A 73 -10.12 12.29 -16.09
N ASN A 74 -10.23 11.02 -16.49
CA ASN A 74 -10.25 9.89 -15.55
C ASN A 74 -8.91 9.74 -14.79
N LEU A 75 -7.78 10.06 -15.42
CA LEU A 75 -6.46 10.00 -14.79
C LEU A 75 -6.19 11.18 -13.84
N ARG A 76 -7.05 12.21 -13.81
CA ARG A 76 -6.88 13.37 -12.93
C ARG A 76 -6.74 12.99 -11.46
N GLY A 77 -7.50 12.00 -10.99
CA GLY A 77 -7.43 11.51 -9.61
C GLY A 77 -6.07 10.88 -9.27
N LEU A 78 -5.47 10.17 -10.23
CA LEU A 78 -4.14 9.60 -10.08
C LEU A 78 -3.07 10.68 -9.98
N PHE A 79 -3.14 11.71 -10.82
CA PHE A 79 -2.19 12.84 -10.77
C PHE A 79 -2.28 13.65 -9.47
N MET A 80 -3.44 13.66 -8.79
CA MET A 80 -3.55 14.32 -7.49
C MET A 80 -2.68 13.67 -6.41
N GLN A 81 -2.34 12.38 -6.52
CA GLN A 81 -1.49 11.68 -5.54
C GLN A 81 -0.07 12.24 -5.46
N PHE A 82 0.42 12.94 -6.49
CA PHE A 82 1.71 13.65 -6.41
C PHE A 82 1.73 14.75 -5.35
N LYS A 83 0.56 15.26 -4.94
CA LYS A 83 0.45 16.25 -3.87
C LYS A 83 0.73 15.67 -2.48
N ASP A 84 0.73 14.34 -2.34
CA ASP A 84 0.95 13.67 -1.06
C ASP A 84 2.46 13.53 -0.75
N ILE A 85 3.34 13.73 -1.74
CA ILE A 85 4.80 13.63 -1.62
C ILE A 85 5.39 14.48 -0.47
N PRO A 86 5.00 15.77 -0.28
CA PRO A 86 5.53 16.59 0.81
C PRO A 86 5.08 16.09 2.19
N GLU A 87 3.89 15.48 2.28
CA GLU A 87 3.38 14.89 3.51
C GLU A 87 4.14 13.59 3.83
N LEU A 88 4.35 12.73 2.83
CA LEU A 88 5.16 11.53 2.97
C LEU A 88 6.60 11.86 3.40
N TRP A 89 7.21 12.92 2.85
CA TRP A 89 8.56 13.36 3.25
C TRP A 89 8.64 13.72 4.74
N LYS A 90 7.60 14.37 5.28
CA LYS A 90 7.54 14.78 6.70
C LYS A 90 7.24 13.62 7.63
N SER A 91 6.41 12.67 7.20
CA SER A 91 5.95 11.55 8.03
C SER A 91 6.92 10.37 8.01
N ASN A 92 7.22 9.81 6.84
CA ASN A 92 8.05 8.61 6.70
C ASN A 92 8.88 8.62 5.42
N LYS A 93 10.17 8.92 5.55
CA LYS A 93 11.14 8.96 4.44
C LYS A 93 11.28 7.61 3.72
N PHE A 94 11.11 6.49 4.41
CA PHE A 94 11.22 5.16 3.80
C PHE A 94 10.04 4.87 2.87
N ASP A 95 8.82 5.24 3.25
CA ASP A 95 7.64 5.03 2.40
C ASP A 95 7.71 5.90 1.16
N LEU A 96 8.23 7.13 1.28
CA LEU A 96 8.50 7.97 0.13
C LEU A 96 9.53 7.34 -0.82
N LEU A 97 10.58 6.73 -0.26
CA LEU A 97 11.62 6.09 -1.05
C LEU A 97 11.03 4.89 -1.83
N VAL A 98 10.21 4.06 -1.19
CA VAL A 98 9.47 2.97 -1.88
C VAL A 98 8.58 3.53 -2.98
N TRP A 99 7.87 4.64 -2.72
CA TRP A 99 7.02 5.31 -3.72
C TRP A 99 7.84 5.77 -4.95
N LEU A 100 8.96 6.46 -4.72
CA LEU A 100 9.84 6.94 -5.78
C LEU A 100 10.47 5.80 -6.58
N VAL A 101 10.98 4.78 -5.90
CA VAL A 101 11.57 3.61 -6.57
C VAL A 101 10.52 2.90 -7.41
N THR A 102 9.30 2.74 -6.90
CA THR A 102 8.20 2.12 -7.67
C THR A 102 7.89 2.92 -8.93
N LEU A 103 7.79 4.25 -8.83
CA LEU A 103 7.55 5.13 -9.99
C LEU A 103 8.68 5.02 -11.02
N VAL A 104 9.93 5.10 -10.58
CA VAL A 104 11.10 5.04 -11.47
C VAL A 104 11.22 3.68 -12.13
N CYS A 105 11.09 2.59 -11.37
CA CYS A 105 11.17 1.23 -11.91
C CYS A 105 10.06 0.95 -12.93
N THR A 106 8.82 1.38 -12.67
CA THR A 106 7.70 1.16 -13.62
C THR A 106 7.83 1.97 -14.91
N ILE A 107 8.39 3.19 -14.84
CA ILE A 107 8.66 4.01 -16.03
C ILE A 107 9.82 3.44 -16.87
N LEU A 108 10.89 2.95 -16.24
CA LEU A 108 12.09 2.50 -16.95
C LEU A 108 12.02 1.05 -17.43
N LEU A 109 11.40 0.15 -16.66
CA LEU A 109 11.42 -1.30 -16.91
C LEU A 109 10.12 -1.85 -17.52
N ASN A 110 9.17 -0.98 -17.87
CA ASN A 110 7.77 -1.32 -18.14
C ASN A 110 7.02 -1.79 -16.89
N LEU A 111 5.69 -1.87 -17.01
CA LEU A 111 4.79 -2.15 -15.89
C LEU A 111 5.09 -3.49 -15.20
N ASP A 112 5.30 -4.56 -15.96
CA ASP A 112 5.43 -5.92 -15.42
C ASP A 112 6.72 -6.10 -14.61
N LEU A 113 7.88 -5.76 -15.20
CA LEU A 113 9.18 -5.87 -14.54
C LEU A 113 9.34 -4.79 -13.46
N GLY A 114 8.81 -3.59 -13.70
CA GLY A 114 8.85 -2.51 -12.73
C GLY A 114 8.08 -2.83 -11.46
N LEU A 115 6.93 -3.50 -11.58
CA LEU A 115 6.16 -3.99 -10.44
C LEU A 115 6.89 -5.11 -9.69
N ALA A 116 7.50 -6.06 -10.40
CA ALA A 116 8.28 -7.12 -9.75
C ALA A 116 9.47 -6.54 -8.97
N ALA A 117 10.18 -5.59 -9.56
CA ALA A 117 11.32 -4.92 -8.93
C ALA A 117 10.89 -4.10 -7.70
N SER A 118 9.78 -3.36 -7.78
CA SER A 118 9.30 -2.55 -6.66
C SER A 118 8.79 -3.38 -5.48
N ILE A 119 8.13 -4.52 -5.74
CA ILE A 119 7.74 -5.47 -4.70
C ILE A 119 8.98 -6.02 -3.98
N GLY A 120 10.01 -6.42 -4.74
CA GLY A 120 11.28 -6.87 -4.16
C GLY A 120 11.94 -5.79 -3.29
N PHE A 121 11.97 -4.55 -3.78
CA PHE A 121 12.50 -3.40 -3.05
C PHE A 121 11.71 -3.08 -1.77
N SER A 122 10.38 -3.13 -1.83
CA SER A 122 9.51 -2.92 -0.68
C SER A 122 9.74 -3.97 0.40
N MET A 123 9.84 -5.25 0.00
CA MET A 123 10.14 -6.35 0.91
C MET A 123 11.51 -6.18 1.58
N LEU A 124 12.54 -5.82 0.81
CA LEU A 124 13.87 -5.55 1.33
C LEU A 124 13.86 -4.38 2.33
N THR A 125 13.11 -3.33 2.05
CA THR A 125 12.94 -2.17 2.95
C THR A 125 12.32 -2.58 4.28
N VAL A 126 11.30 -3.45 4.25
CA VAL A 126 10.70 -4.00 5.47
C VAL A 126 11.72 -4.80 6.27
N ILE A 127 12.50 -5.67 5.62
CA ILE A 127 13.53 -6.47 6.28
C ILE A 127 14.55 -5.56 6.98
N PHE A 128 15.11 -4.58 6.27
CA PHE A 128 16.07 -3.65 6.88
C PHE A 128 15.47 -2.85 8.04
N ARG A 129 14.20 -2.45 7.94
CA ARG A 129 13.51 -1.76 9.04
C ARG A 129 13.33 -2.65 10.27
N THR A 130 13.01 -3.93 10.08
CA THR A 130 12.86 -4.88 11.20
C THR A 130 14.21 -5.29 11.80
N GLN A 131 15.31 -5.16 11.05
CA GLN A 131 16.68 -5.45 11.49
C GLN A 131 17.34 -4.31 12.28
N LEU A 132 16.68 -3.15 12.45
CA LEU A 132 17.10 -2.05 13.31
C LEU A 132 16.25 -1.96 14.59
N PRO A 133 16.28 -2.99 15.47
CA PRO A 133 15.56 -2.94 16.73
C PRO A 133 16.18 -1.90 17.66
N ARG A 134 15.32 -1.17 18.38
CA ARG A 134 15.75 -0.37 19.53
C ARG A 134 15.71 -1.24 20.78
N TYR A 135 16.83 -1.29 21.48
CA TYR A 135 16.99 -1.93 22.77
C TYR A 135 17.18 -0.84 23.82
N SER A 136 16.39 -0.89 24.88
CA SER A 136 16.38 0.13 25.94
C SER A 136 16.37 -0.54 27.31
N ILE A 137 17.08 0.06 28.27
CA ILE A 137 16.98 -0.30 29.68
C ILE A 137 15.88 0.56 30.31
N LEU A 138 15.01 -0.05 31.11
CA LEU A 138 13.94 0.66 31.80
C LEU A 138 14.35 0.96 33.25
N GLY A 139 14.21 2.23 33.63
CA GLY A 139 14.37 2.74 34.99
C GLY A 139 13.01 3.08 35.60
N HIS A 140 12.96 3.04 36.93
CA HIS A 140 11.78 3.39 37.71
C HIS A 140 11.76 4.89 38.02
N VAL A 141 10.61 5.54 37.83
CA VAL A 141 10.41 6.96 38.16
C VAL A 141 9.93 7.11 39.61
N PRO A 142 10.67 7.78 40.50
CA PRO A 142 10.34 7.88 41.92
C PRO A 142 8.94 8.45 42.18
N GLY A 143 8.13 7.77 42.99
CA GLY A 143 6.77 8.21 43.34
C GLY A 143 5.67 7.81 42.35
N THR A 144 5.98 6.99 41.34
CA THR A 144 5.01 6.45 40.37
C THR A 144 5.32 4.98 40.07
N GLU A 145 4.36 4.24 39.52
CA GLU A 145 4.54 2.85 39.04
C GLU A 145 5.08 2.79 37.60
N LEU A 146 5.72 3.87 37.11
CA LEU A 146 6.14 3.99 35.72
C LEU A 146 7.60 3.54 35.51
N TYR A 147 7.77 2.70 34.49
CA TYR A 147 9.08 2.26 34.01
C TYR A 147 9.33 2.86 32.62
N LEU A 148 10.31 3.77 32.56
CA LEU A 148 10.64 4.53 31.35
C LEU A 148 12.09 4.29 30.95
N ASP A 149 12.40 4.57 29.68
CA ASP A 149 13.75 4.43 29.13
C ASP A 149 14.72 5.40 29.81
N THR A 150 15.78 4.86 30.41
CA THR A 150 16.81 5.65 31.12
C THR A 150 17.60 6.56 30.19
N ASP A 151 17.75 6.18 28.92
CA ASP A 151 18.44 6.98 27.91
C ASP A 151 17.58 8.18 27.44
N THR A 152 16.27 8.12 27.63
CA THR A 152 15.32 9.18 27.19
C THR A 152 14.86 10.07 28.33
N TYR A 153 14.76 9.56 29.56
CA TYR A 153 14.24 10.27 30.72
C TYR A 153 15.22 10.24 31.89
N GLU A 154 15.85 11.38 32.20
CA GLU A 154 16.83 11.50 33.30
C GLU A 154 16.24 11.23 34.70
N GLU A 155 14.93 11.35 34.86
CA GLU A 155 14.22 11.06 36.12
C GLU A 155 14.05 9.55 36.38
N ALA A 156 14.17 8.70 35.35
CA ALA A 156 14.10 7.26 35.48
C ALA A 156 15.42 6.72 36.03
N LYS A 157 15.39 6.09 37.21
CA LYS A 157 16.58 5.51 37.84
C LYS A 157 16.50 4.00 37.83
N GLU A 158 17.60 3.35 37.51
CA GLU A 158 17.71 1.90 37.59
C GLU A 158 17.59 1.44 39.05
N ILE A 159 16.97 0.27 39.23
CA ILE A 159 16.81 -0.32 40.55
C ILE A 159 18.08 -1.12 40.87
N PRO A 160 18.78 -0.83 41.97
CA PRO A 160 20.02 -1.53 42.31
C PRO A 160 19.76 -3.04 42.47
N GLY A 161 20.44 -3.84 41.64
CA GLY A 161 20.33 -5.30 41.61
C GLY A 161 19.31 -5.88 40.61
N ILE A 162 18.57 -5.05 39.87
CA ILE A 162 17.58 -5.51 38.86
C ILE A 162 17.72 -4.68 37.58
N THR A 163 18.08 -5.34 36.47
CA THR A 163 18.08 -4.73 35.12
C THR A 163 16.82 -5.12 34.36
N ILE A 164 16.02 -4.15 33.93
CA ILE A 164 14.80 -4.38 33.14
C ILE A 164 15.11 -4.06 31.68
N PHE A 165 15.31 -5.10 30.87
CA PHE A 165 15.59 -4.95 29.45
C PHE A 165 14.31 -5.01 28.62
N ARG A 166 14.10 -4.01 27.75
CA ARG A 166 12.97 -3.98 26.82
C ARG A 166 13.47 -4.01 25.38
N SER A 167 12.98 -4.99 24.63
CA SER A 167 13.07 -5.00 23.17
C SER A 167 11.81 -4.39 22.56
N SER A 168 12.00 -3.49 21.60
CA SER A 168 10.90 -2.92 20.80
C SER A 168 10.39 -3.84 19.70
N THR A 169 11.09 -4.95 19.42
CA THR A 169 10.74 -5.90 18.36
C THR A 169 10.47 -7.30 18.90
N THR A 170 9.65 -8.07 18.20
CA THR A 170 9.45 -9.50 18.44
C THR A 170 10.69 -10.28 18.04
N MET A 171 11.08 -11.28 18.85
CA MET A 171 12.23 -12.13 18.55
C MET A 171 11.88 -13.16 17.47
N TYR A 172 12.72 -13.28 16.44
CA TYR A 172 12.68 -14.29 15.39
C TYR A 172 14.11 -14.71 15.00
N TYR A 173 14.26 -15.74 14.18
CA TYR A 173 15.56 -16.33 13.87
C TYR A 173 16.62 -15.30 13.45
N THR A 174 16.25 -14.33 12.61
CA THR A 174 17.20 -13.36 12.05
C THR A 174 17.67 -12.29 13.04
N ASN A 175 16.92 -11.98 14.11
CA ASN A 175 17.30 -10.97 15.10
C ASN A 175 17.73 -11.54 16.46
N ALA A 176 17.70 -12.87 16.62
CA ALA A 176 18.04 -13.53 17.87
C ALA A 176 19.48 -13.25 18.31
N GLN A 177 20.43 -13.23 17.36
CA GLN A 177 21.83 -12.93 17.67
C GLN A 177 22.01 -11.47 18.12
N LEU A 178 21.43 -10.51 17.38
CA LEU A 178 21.47 -9.09 17.75
C LEU A 178 20.85 -8.83 19.12
N TYR A 179 19.77 -9.56 19.47
CA TYR A 179 19.15 -9.48 20.78
C TYR A 179 20.10 -9.97 21.88
N LEU A 180 20.77 -11.12 21.67
CA LEU A 180 21.73 -11.67 22.63
C LEU A 180 22.92 -10.74 22.83
N ASP A 181 23.50 -10.24 21.74
CA ASP A 181 24.65 -9.34 21.78
C ASP A 181 24.28 -8.04 22.52
N ALA A 182 23.11 -7.44 22.21
CA ALA A 182 22.63 -6.23 22.89
C ALA A 182 22.29 -6.47 24.37
N LEU A 183 21.77 -7.65 24.72
CA LEU A 183 21.51 -8.02 26.11
C LEU A 183 22.83 -8.17 26.88
N GLN A 184 23.85 -8.79 26.29
CA GLN A 184 25.16 -8.96 26.91
C GLN A 184 25.86 -7.61 27.13
N GLU A 185 25.80 -6.71 26.14
CA GLU A 185 26.41 -5.38 26.25
C GLU A 185 25.77 -4.51 27.34
N LYS A 186 24.45 -4.64 27.55
CA LYS A 186 23.68 -3.79 28.48
C LYS A 186 23.57 -4.36 29.90
N VAL A 187 23.90 -5.64 30.13
CA VAL A 187 23.80 -6.31 31.45
C VAL A 187 25.17 -6.47 32.14
N VAL A 188 26.28 -6.39 31.39
CA VAL A 188 27.67 -6.43 31.90
C VAL A 188 28.13 -5.04 32.31
#